data_AF-A0A5E7XRF7-F1
#
_entry.id   AF-A0A5E7XRF7-F1
#
_cell.length_a   1.000
_cell.length_b   1.000
_cell.length_c   1.000
_cell.angle_alpha   90.00
_cell.angle_beta   90.00
_cell.angle_gamma   90.00
#
_symmetry.space_group_name_H-M   'P 1'
#
loop_
_entity.id
_entity.type
_entity.pdbx_description
1 polymer ?
#
loop_
_entity_poly.entity_id
_entity_poly.type
_entity_poly.pdbx_seq_one_letter_code
_entity_poly.pdbx_strand_id
1 'polypeptide(L)'
;MKFPAKIVLLFAITVPFTQYAFGRQGAAIGTTNPKPSAAFQVGERVSSINKGVLIPRVDLSSDPKPIPTPTDGLLVYNKSSGFLAYSNAGIWTDIAPVPSGTVIMWGGDVSSLPDGWVLCDGNTYNLQGAVTSGGIPTPNLRSQFVAGYSNAGDYATLNPVTAGGAFHALTVAEMPSHSHSISSDHRHTVGFSASSHDHDFSVSDAEKSTGVIAGASTAPVAGFHYLPVDNPKSTSRVGTTVNVSSSATGISVGDTGSSQAIDNRPPYYVLAFIMKL
;
A
#
# COMPACT_ATOMS: atom_id res chain seq x y z
N MET A 1 45.72 -100.50 69.22
CA MET A 1 45.54 -99.04 69.34
C MET A 1 45.99 -98.38 68.05
N LYS A 2 45.13 -97.50 67.50
CA LYS A 2 45.38 -96.36 66.59
C LYS A 2 46.03 -96.62 65.21
N PHE A 3 45.17 -96.59 64.18
CA PHE A 3 45.54 -96.17 62.83
C PHE A 3 45.69 -94.64 62.79
N PRO A 4 46.65 -94.07 62.03
CA PRO A 4 46.76 -92.63 61.90
C PRO A 4 45.72 -92.10 60.91
N ALA A 5 44.80 -91.26 61.40
CA ALA A 5 43.87 -90.52 60.55
C ALA A 5 44.64 -89.44 59.78
N LYS A 6 44.64 -89.52 58.44
CA LYS A 6 45.09 -88.43 57.57
C LYS A 6 43.96 -87.41 57.46
N ILE A 7 44.16 -86.24 58.06
CA ILE A 7 43.27 -85.08 57.91
C ILE A 7 43.54 -84.46 56.54
N VAL A 8 42.56 -84.54 55.64
CA VAL A 8 42.56 -83.80 54.37
C VAL A 8 41.93 -82.44 54.64
N LEU A 9 42.75 -81.38 54.63
CA LEU A 9 42.26 -80.00 54.73
C LEU A 9 41.72 -79.58 53.35
N LEU A 10 40.40 -79.48 53.23
CA LEU A 10 39.74 -78.99 52.02
C LEU A 10 39.65 -77.45 52.12
N PHE A 11 40.52 -76.73 51.41
CA PHE A 11 40.40 -75.27 51.26
C PHE A 11 39.25 -74.95 50.30
N ALA A 12 38.12 -74.50 50.83
CA ALA A 12 37.03 -73.95 50.03
C ALA A 12 37.43 -72.54 49.56
N ILE A 13 37.81 -72.39 48.30
CA ILE A 13 38.04 -71.08 47.67
C ILE A 13 36.67 -70.52 47.29
N THR A 14 36.13 -69.62 48.11
CA THR A 14 34.96 -68.82 47.78
C THR A 14 35.38 -67.68 46.85
N VAL A 15 35.14 -67.85 45.55
CA VAL A 15 35.29 -66.75 44.58
C VAL A 15 34.05 -65.87 44.69
N PRO A 16 34.14 -64.58 45.09
CA PRO A 16 32.99 -63.70 45.07
C PRO A 16 32.58 -63.45 43.62
N PHE A 17 31.42 -63.97 43.22
CA PHE A 17 30.74 -63.54 42.00
C PHE A 17 30.21 -62.13 42.21
N THR A 18 31.04 -61.12 41.94
CA THR A 18 30.57 -59.75 41.74
C THR A 18 29.69 -59.73 40.50
N GLN A 19 28.37 -59.65 40.70
CA GLN A 19 27.44 -59.42 39.61
C GLN A 19 27.64 -57.98 39.11
N TYR A 20 28.28 -57.83 37.96
CA TYR A 20 28.27 -56.55 37.25
C TYR A 20 26.85 -56.32 36.72
N ALA A 21 26.08 -55.51 37.43
CA ALA A 21 24.85 -54.95 36.90
C ALA A 21 25.25 -53.94 35.81
N PHE A 22 25.19 -54.36 34.54
CA PHE A 22 25.18 -53.43 33.43
C PHE A 22 23.86 -52.65 33.51
N GLY A 23 23.89 -51.47 34.14
CA GLY A 23 22.79 -50.52 34.05
C GLY A 23 22.48 -50.30 32.58
N ARG A 24 21.20 -50.37 32.20
CA ARG A 24 20.74 -50.14 30.83
C ARG A 24 21.02 -48.69 30.41
N GLN A 25 22.26 -48.39 30.03
CA GLN A 25 22.54 -47.27 29.14
C GLN A 25 21.96 -47.67 27.78
N GLY A 26 21.18 -46.77 27.16
CA GLY A 26 20.57 -47.02 25.86
C GLY A 26 21.58 -47.49 24.81
N ALA A 27 21.08 -48.02 23.69
CA ALA A 27 21.95 -48.48 22.61
C ALA A 27 22.64 -47.28 21.97
N ALA A 28 23.96 -47.17 22.15
CA ALA A 28 24.76 -46.07 21.61
C ALA A 28 25.75 -46.60 20.57
N ILE A 29 25.80 -45.96 19.41
CA ILE A 29 26.77 -46.28 18.37
C ILE A 29 27.62 -45.03 18.13
N GLY A 30 28.94 -45.16 18.27
CA GLY A 30 29.87 -44.07 17.92
C GLY A 30 30.05 -42.97 18.98
N THR A 31 29.48 -43.12 20.18
CA THR A 31 29.75 -42.27 21.36
C THR A 31 29.98 -43.14 22.60
N THR A 32 30.87 -42.71 23.49
CA THR A 32 31.10 -43.31 24.81
C THR A 32 30.32 -42.61 25.92
N ASN A 33 29.64 -41.50 25.61
CA ASN A 33 28.84 -40.74 26.56
C ASN A 33 27.42 -40.51 25.97
N PRO A 34 26.58 -41.56 25.95
CA PRO A 34 25.21 -41.41 25.51
C PRO A 34 24.42 -40.48 26.44
N LYS A 35 23.54 -39.65 25.87
CA LYS A 35 22.63 -38.80 26.64
C LYS A 35 21.76 -39.70 27.53
N PRO A 36 21.62 -39.42 28.85
CA PRO A 36 20.87 -40.30 29.76
C PRO A 36 19.41 -40.53 29.38
N SER A 37 18.79 -39.61 28.65
CA SER A 37 17.41 -39.72 28.15
C SER A 37 17.26 -40.51 26.85
N ALA A 38 18.36 -40.86 26.16
CA ALA A 38 18.32 -41.54 24.88
C ALA A 38 18.26 -43.06 25.03
N ALA A 39 17.18 -43.67 24.56
CA ALA A 39 17.09 -45.13 24.42
C ALA A 39 17.97 -45.66 23.27
N PHE A 40 18.17 -44.84 22.22
CA PHE A 40 19.07 -45.10 21.11
C PHE A 40 19.74 -43.79 20.69
N GLN A 41 21.07 -43.77 20.56
CA GLN A 41 21.83 -42.62 20.08
C GLN A 41 22.88 -43.05 19.05
N VAL A 42 22.89 -42.38 17.92
CA VAL A 42 24.05 -42.38 17.01
C VAL A 42 24.87 -41.14 17.33
N GLY A 43 26.09 -41.34 17.83
CA GLY A 43 26.99 -40.26 18.24
C GLY A 43 27.51 -39.47 17.06
N GLU A 44 27.62 -38.15 17.23
CA GLU A 44 28.34 -37.28 16.30
C GLU A 44 29.82 -37.65 16.34
N ARG A 45 30.34 -38.25 15.26
CA ARG A 45 31.78 -38.48 15.13
C ARG A 45 32.33 -37.35 14.29
N VAL A 46 33.10 -36.45 14.93
CA VAL A 46 33.74 -35.26 14.33
C VAL A 46 34.53 -35.57 13.06
N SER A 47 34.92 -36.82 12.82
CA SER A 47 35.70 -37.27 11.66
C SER A 47 34.88 -37.96 10.55
N SER A 48 33.55 -38.09 10.66
CA SER A 48 32.73 -38.78 9.66
C SER A 48 31.27 -38.34 9.75
N ILE A 49 30.91 -37.33 8.95
CA ILE A 49 29.51 -36.93 8.69
C ILE A 49 28.75 -37.93 7.80
N ASN A 50 29.43 -38.99 7.34
CA ASN A 50 28.87 -40.00 6.42
C ASN A 50 28.22 -41.18 7.15
N LYS A 51 27.93 -41.05 8.45
CA LYS A 51 27.31 -42.08 9.27
C LYS A 51 25.94 -41.59 9.74
N GLY A 52 24.93 -42.46 9.65
CA GLY A 52 23.57 -42.16 10.05
C GLY A 52 22.76 -43.44 10.26
N VAL A 53 21.45 -43.30 10.45
CA VAL A 53 20.51 -44.42 10.55
C VAL A 53 19.83 -44.59 9.20
N LEU A 54 19.96 -45.78 8.60
CA LEU A 54 19.14 -46.14 7.45
C LEU A 54 17.77 -46.62 7.95
N ILE A 55 16.75 -45.81 7.76
CA ILE A 55 15.35 -46.14 8.07
C ILE A 55 14.77 -46.95 6.89
N PRO A 56 13.83 -47.91 7.12
CA PRO A 56 13.21 -48.68 6.05
C PRO A 56 12.67 -47.77 4.93
N ARG A 57 13.02 -48.08 3.67
CA ARG A 57 12.65 -47.27 2.51
C ARG A 57 11.48 -47.92 1.79
N VAL A 58 10.31 -47.28 1.85
CA VAL A 58 9.05 -47.85 1.39
C VAL A 58 8.44 -46.95 0.32
N ASP A 59 7.89 -47.53 -0.73
CA ASP A 59 7.06 -46.76 -1.67
C ASP A 59 5.64 -46.72 -1.13
N LEU A 60 5.27 -45.63 -0.45
CA LEU A 60 3.92 -45.51 0.11
C LEU A 60 2.88 -45.14 -0.94
N SER A 61 3.27 -44.90 -2.20
CA SER A 61 2.32 -44.65 -3.30
C SER A 61 1.82 -45.93 -3.98
N SER A 62 2.50 -47.07 -3.79
CA SER A 62 2.11 -48.33 -4.43
C SER A 62 0.79 -48.89 -3.87
N ASP A 63 0.09 -49.64 -4.72
CA ASP A 63 -1.06 -50.47 -4.36
C ASP A 63 -0.81 -51.92 -4.83
N PRO A 64 -0.85 -52.93 -3.94
CA PRO A 64 -1.09 -52.84 -2.50
C PRO A 64 -0.02 -52.04 -1.76
N LYS A 65 -0.41 -51.45 -0.62
CA LYS A 65 0.55 -50.80 0.28
C LYS A 65 1.59 -51.82 0.74
N PRO A 66 2.90 -51.51 0.72
CA PRO A 66 3.93 -52.50 1.03
C PRO A 66 3.91 -52.98 2.48
N ILE A 67 3.26 -52.21 3.36
CA ILE A 67 3.04 -52.55 4.77
C ILE A 67 1.52 -52.50 4.99
N PRO A 68 0.81 -53.64 4.93
CA PRO A 68 -0.65 -53.68 5.00
C PRO A 68 -1.23 -53.33 6.37
N THR A 69 -0.46 -53.57 7.45
CA THR A 69 -0.88 -53.34 8.84
C THR A 69 0.26 -52.69 9.65
N PRO A 70 0.64 -51.44 9.36
CA PRO A 70 1.71 -50.77 10.08
C PRO A 70 1.28 -50.50 11.53
N THR A 71 2.23 -50.64 12.46
CA THR A 71 2.03 -50.23 13.85
C THR A 71 2.05 -48.71 13.95
N ASP A 72 1.24 -48.15 14.85
CA ASP A 72 1.26 -46.71 15.15
C ASP A 72 2.67 -46.25 15.55
N GLY A 73 3.11 -45.14 14.97
CA GLY A 73 4.45 -44.59 15.15
C GLY A 73 5.54 -45.26 14.31
N LEU A 74 5.22 -46.23 13.46
CA LEU A 74 6.20 -46.80 12.54
C LEU A 74 6.75 -45.73 11.60
N LEU A 75 8.05 -45.44 11.71
CA LEU A 75 8.76 -44.46 10.90
C LEU A 75 9.42 -45.15 9.68
N VAL A 76 9.16 -44.62 8.49
CA VAL A 76 9.78 -45.07 7.23
C VAL A 76 10.28 -43.89 6.41
N TYR A 77 11.19 -44.13 5.47
CA TYR A 77 11.50 -43.19 4.40
C TYR A 77 10.56 -43.48 3.23
N ASN A 78 9.67 -42.53 2.92
CA ASN A 78 8.75 -42.62 1.81
C ASN A 78 9.48 -42.29 0.50
N LYS A 79 9.65 -43.28 -0.38
CA LYS A 79 10.36 -43.12 -1.66
C LYS A 79 9.60 -42.24 -2.65
N SER A 80 8.28 -42.15 -2.55
CA SER A 80 7.47 -41.38 -3.52
C SER A 80 7.51 -39.88 -3.23
N SER A 81 7.50 -39.49 -1.95
CA SER A 81 7.57 -38.09 -1.54
C SER A 81 8.96 -37.62 -1.15
N GLY A 82 9.89 -38.54 -0.87
CA GLY A 82 11.25 -38.22 -0.43
C GLY A 82 11.36 -37.79 1.04
N PHE A 83 10.28 -37.91 1.82
CA PHE A 83 10.25 -37.53 3.22
C PHE A 83 10.23 -38.74 4.16
N LEU A 84 10.54 -38.51 5.43
CA LEU A 84 10.16 -39.45 6.47
C LEU A 84 8.64 -39.44 6.61
N ALA A 85 8.05 -40.60 6.86
CA ALA A 85 6.63 -40.75 7.10
C ALA A 85 6.40 -41.62 8.33
N TYR A 86 5.38 -41.29 9.11
CA TYR A 86 4.93 -42.14 10.21
C TYR A 86 3.54 -42.70 9.93
N SER A 87 3.25 -43.87 10.49
CA SER A 87 1.89 -44.42 10.46
C SER A 87 1.11 -44.07 11.73
N ASN A 88 -0.18 -43.79 11.58
CA ASN A 88 -1.15 -43.69 12.67
C ASN A 88 -2.49 -44.28 12.20
N ALA A 89 -2.98 -45.31 12.89
CA ALA A 89 -4.18 -46.05 12.54
C ALA A 89 -4.21 -46.53 11.08
N GLY A 90 -3.06 -46.97 10.54
CA GLY A 90 -2.93 -47.43 9.15
C GLY A 90 -2.80 -46.30 8.11
N ILE A 91 -2.93 -45.03 8.51
CA ILE A 91 -2.73 -43.87 7.64
C ILE A 91 -1.26 -43.46 7.68
N TRP A 92 -0.67 -43.20 6.51
CA TRP A 92 0.68 -42.67 6.41
C TRP A 92 0.66 -41.15 6.30
N THR A 93 1.46 -40.46 7.12
CA THR A 93 1.63 -39.01 7.09
C THR A 93 3.11 -38.69 6.87
N ASP A 94 3.40 -37.95 5.81
CA ASP A 94 4.73 -37.43 5.56
C ASP A 94 5.05 -36.33 6.57
N ILE A 95 6.24 -36.41 7.16
CA ILE A 95 6.86 -35.34 7.95
C ILE A 95 7.48 -34.37 6.94
N ALA A 96 6.62 -33.70 6.18
CA ALA A 96 7.02 -32.73 5.17
C ALA A 96 7.33 -31.39 5.86
N PRO A 97 8.58 -30.90 5.80
CA PRO A 97 8.89 -29.57 6.30
C PRO A 97 8.20 -28.52 5.43
N VAL A 98 7.86 -27.39 6.03
CA VAL A 98 7.57 -26.16 5.27
C VAL A 98 8.76 -25.91 4.33
N PRO A 99 8.56 -25.75 3.01
CA PRO A 99 9.65 -25.53 2.09
C PRO A 99 10.46 -24.28 2.43
N SER A 100 11.79 -24.35 2.29
CA SER A 100 12.66 -23.17 2.35
C SER A 100 12.20 -22.12 1.33
N GLY A 101 12.22 -20.86 1.72
CA GLY A 101 11.68 -19.74 0.93
C GLY A 101 10.19 -19.46 1.14
N THR A 102 9.47 -20.30 1.90
CA THR A 102 8.07 -20.01 2.27
C THR A 102 8.01 -18.77 3.16
N VAL A 103 7.21 -17.78 2.77
CA VAL A 103 6.97 -16.56 3.54
C VAL A 103 5.60 -16.64 4.22
N ILE A 104 5.55 -16.35 5.52
CA ILE A 104 4.31 -16.26 6.29
C ILE A 104 4.26 -14.97 7.11
N MET A 105 3.07 -14.62 7.59
CA MET A 105 2.89 -13.56 8.57
C MET A 105 3.15 -14.08 9.99
N TRP A 106 3.83 -13.27 10.81
CA TRP A 106 4.21 -13.57 12.20
C TRP A 106 3.69 -12.47 13.14
N GLY A 107 2.93 -12.89 14.16
CA GLY A 107 2.37 -12.00 15.18
C GLY A 107 3.11 -12.01 16.52
N GLY A 108 4.21 -12.75 16.63
CA GLY A 108 5.02 -12.80 17.84
C GLY A 108 6.13 -11.76 17.87
N ASP A 109 6.99 -11.84 18.88
CA ASP A 109 8.17 -10.97 19.01
C ASP A 109 9.18 -11.28 17.90
N VAL A 110 9.67 -10.23 17.24
CA VAL A 110 10.66 -10.31 16.15
C VAL A 110 12.07 -10.59 16.65
N SER A 111 12.32 -10.41 17.95
CA SER A 111 13.59 -10.76 18.60
C SER A 111 13.69 -12.24 18.98
N SER A 112 12.58 -12.98 18.95
CA SER A 112 12.51 -14.40 19.30
C SER A 112 11.76 -15.20 18.23
N LEU A 113 12.34 -15.26 17.02
CA LEU A 113 11.77 -16.03 15.92
C LEU A 113 11.88 -17.55 16.21
N PRO A 114 10.93 -18.37 15.72
CA PRO A 114 11.06 -19.81 15.79
C PRO A 114 12.29 -20.32 15.02
N ASP A 115 12.90 -21.40 15.52
CA ASP A 115 14.06 -22.01 14.87
C ASP A 115 13.78 -22.33 13.39
N GLY A 116 14.73 -21.96 12.54
CA GLY A 116 14.63 -22.15 11.09
C GLY A 116 13.75 -21.13 10.37
N TRP A 117 13.38 -20.02 11.02
CA TRP A 117 12.72 -18.87 10.42
C TRP A 117 13.54 -17.59 10.61
N VAL A 118 13.48 -16.69 9.63
CA VAL A 118 14.19 -15.40 9.64
C VAL A 118 13.28 -14.27 9.16
N LEU A 119 13.60 -13.02 9.47
CA LEU A 119 12.84 -11.87 8.97
C LEU A 119 12.99 -11.70 7.46
N CYS A 120 11.92 -11.29 6.79
CA CYS A 120 11.96 -10.77 5.43
C CYS A 120 12.43 -9.31 5.44
N ASP A 121 13.71 -9.09 5.72
CA ASP A 121 14.32 -7.77 5.91
C ASP A 121 15.31 -7.36 4.81
N GLY A 122 15.59 -8.25 3.85
CA GLY A 122 16.55 -8.04 2.77
C GLY A 122 17.96 -8.58 3.07
N ASN A 123 18.18 -9.15 4.26
CA ASN A 123 19.44 -9.78 4.61
C ASN A 123 19.55 -11.19 4.02
N THR A 124 20.79 -11.67 3.94
CA THR A 124 21.12 -13.06 3.63
C THR A 124 21.41 -13.80 4.92
N TYR A 125 20.84 -15.01 5.07
CA TYR A 125 20.92 -15.79 6.30
C TYR A 125 21.52 -17.18 6.05
N ASN A 126 22.24 -17.72 7.03
CA ASN A 126 22.61 -19.14 7.05
C ASN A 126 21.48 -20.01 7.62
N LEU A 127 21.65 -21.34 7.57
CA LEU A 127 20.67 -22.31 8.09
C LEU A 127 20.45 -22.25 9.62
N GLN A 128 21.28 -21.48 10.34
CA GLN A 128 21.17 -21.24 11.79
C GLN A 128 20.48 -19.90 12.11
N GLY A 129 20.06 -19.13 11.10
CA GLY A 129 19.39 -17.84 11.31
C GLY A 129 20.32 -16.66 11.59
N ALA A 130 21.62 -16.79 11.37
CA ALA A 130 22.56 -15.68 11.47
C ALA A 130 22.69 -14.95 10.13
N VAL A 131 22.80 -13.61 10.16
CA VAL A 131 23.08 -12.79 8.98
C VAL A 131 24.49 -13.06 8.46
N THR A 132 24.63 -13.38 7.18
CA THR A 132 25.89 -13.75 6.54
C THR A 132 25.98 -13.21 5.11
N SER A 133 27.20 -13.11 4.56
CA SER A 133 27.40 -12.71 3.16
C SER A 133 27.16 -13.86 2.15
N GLY A 134 27.12 -15.10 2.62
CA GLY A 134 26.78 -16.28 1.82
C GLY A 134 25.70 -17.10 2.52
N GLY A 135 24.64 -17.47 1.80
CA GLY A 135 23.46 -18.10 2.38
C GLY A 135 22.20 -17.88 1.53
N ILE A 136 21.05 -17.86 2.19
CA ILE A 136 19.73 -17.73 1.59
C ILE A 136 19.29 -16.26 1.69
N PRO A 137 19.11 -15.53 0.57
CA PRO A 137 18.62 -14.16 0.59
C PRO A 137 17.13 -14.13 0.94
N THR A 138 16.74 -13.17 1.77
CA THR A 138 15.33 -12.88 2.07
C THR A 138 14.84 -11.68 1.27
N PRO A 139 13.56 -11.63 0.84
CA PRO A 139 12.99 -10.39 0.33
C PRO A 139 12.90 -9.36 1.45
N ASN A 140 12.96 -8.06 1.12
CA ASN A 140 12.65 -7.01 2.09
C ASN A 140 11.17 -6.63 2.00
N LEU A 141 10.36 -7.17 2.91
CA LEU A 141 8.90 -6.94 2.95
C LEU A 141 8.48 -5.97 4.06
N ARG A 142 9.44 -5.29 4.71
CA ARG A 142 9.15 -4.29 5.74
C ARG A 142 8.43 -3.10 5.14
N SER A 143 7.28 -2.74 5.71
CA SER A 143 6.42 -1.64 5.22
C SER A 143 5.96 -1.82 3.76
N GLN A 144 5.85 -3.06 3.30
CA GLN A 144 5.37 -3.40 1.95
C GLN A 144 4.01 -4.08 2.03
N PHE A 145 3.18 -3.86 1.01
CA PHE A 145 2.02 -4.71 0.72
C PHE A 145 2.42 -5.78 -0.29
N VAL A 146 1.87 -6.99 -0.12
CA VAL A 146 2.16 -8.12 -1.00
C VAL A 146 1.15 -8.15 -2.15
N ALA A 147 1.65 -8.17 -3.38
CA ALA A 147 0.86 -8.42 -4.58
C ALA A 147 1.08 -9.85 -5.09
N GLY A 148 0.03 -10.46 -5.64
CA GLY A 148 0.14 -11.78 -6.25
C GLY A 148 0.89 -11.72 -7.58
N TYR A 149 1.86 -12.62 -7.76
CA TYR A 149 2.51 -12.80 -9.05
C TYR A 149 1.49 -13.13 -10.14
N SER A 150 1.67 -12.52 -11.31
CA SER A 150 0.94 -12.83 -12.53
C SER A 150 1.93 -12.87 -13.68
N ASN A 151 1.78 -13.73 -14.67
CA ASN A 151 2.69 -13.81 -15.81
C ASN A 151 2.54 -12.65 -16.83
N ALA A 152 1.96 -11.51 -16.42
CA ALA A 152 1.68 -10.35 -17.28
C ALA A 152 1.63 -9.03 -16.49
N GLY A 153 1.95 -7.93 -17.19
CA GLY A 153 1.84 -6.56 -16.66
C GLY A 153 2.85 -6.24 -15.55
N ASP A 154 2.46 -5.35 -14.65
CA ASP A 154 3.30 -4.87 -13.54
C ASP A 154 3.69 -5.96 -12.54
N TYR A 155 3.05 -7.14 -12.59
CA TYR A 155 3.29 -8.26 -11.66
C TYR A 155 4.04 -9.43 -12.32
N ALA A 156 4.63 -9.22 -13.50
CA ALA A 156 5.33 -10.22 -14.32
C ALA A 156 6.69 -10.70 -13.76
N THR A 157 7.22 -10.05 -12.73
CA THR A 157 8.49 -10.42 -12.09
C THR A 157 8.30 -10.65 -10.60
N LEU A 158 8.98 -11.68 -10.08
CA LEU A 158 9.05 -11.92 -8.65
C LEU A 158 10.12 -11.01 -8.04
N ASN A 159 9.68 -10.04 -7.23
CA ASN A 159 10.52 -9.16 -6.39
C ASN A 159 11.56 -8.27 -7.13
N PRO A 160 11.90 -7.11 -6.55
CA PRO A 160 10.97 -6.08 -6.15
C PRO A 160 10.42 -5.36 -7.39
N VAL A 161 9.10 -5.20 -7.46
CA VAL A 161 8.48 -4.20 -8.33
C VAL A 161 8.24 -2.99 -7.44
N THR A 162 8.96 -1.89 -7.68
CA THR A 162 8.86 -0.68 -6.84
C THR A 162 7.75 0.19 -7.40
N ALA A 163 6.52 -0.04 -6.96
CA ALA A 163 5.34 0.74 -7.34
C ALA A 163 4.42 0.96 -6.12
N GLY A 164 3.66 2.05 -6.13
CA GLY A 164 2.77 2.45 -5.03
C GLY A 164 3.45 3.30 -3.95
N GLY A 165 2.66 3.80 -3.00
CA GLY A 165 3.10 4.63 -1.89
C GLY A 165 2.04 4.72 -0.80
N ALA A 166 2.46 4.93 0.45
CA ALA A 166 1.53 5.11 1.57
C ALA A 166 0.71 6.41 1.45
N PHE A 167 1.28 7.40 0.78
CA PHE A 167 0.70 8.72 0.58
C PHE A 167 0.45 8.97 -0.89
N HIS A 168 -0.70 9.56 -1.20
CA HIS A 168 -1.06 9.94 -2.55
C HIS A 168 -1.39 11.43 -2.60
N ALA A 169 -0.66 12.17 -3.44
CA ALA A 169 -0.96 13.57 -3.72
C ALA A 169 -1.91 13.63 -4.91
N LEU A 170 -3.13 14.14 -4.69
CA LEU A 170 -4.12 14.26 -5.74
C LEU A 170 -3.61 15.18 -6.86
N THR A 171 -3.72 14.69 -8.10
CA THR A 171 -3.45 15.46 -9.30
C THR A 171 -4.75 16.04 -9.87
N VAL A 172 -4.64 17.03 -10.77
CA VAL A 172 -5.82 17.58 -11.47
C VAL A 172 -6.60 16.50 -12.22
N ALA A 173 -5.93 15.46 -12.72
CA ALA A 173 -6.57 14.34 -13.41
C ALA A 173 -7.44 13.45 -12.48
N GLU A 174 -7.21 13.52 -11.17
CA GLU A 174 -7.93 12.74 -10.15
C GLU A 174 -9.07 13.54 -9.51
N MET A 175 -9.25 14.80 -9.90
CA MET A 175 -10.44 15.58 -9.53
C MET A 175 -11.59 15.27 -10.49
N PRO A 176 -12.76 14.80 -9.99
CA PRO A 176 -13.94 14.63 -10.84
C PRO A 176 -14.33 15.93 -11.56
N SER A 177 -14.90 15.79 -12.76
CA SER A 177 -15.44 16.92 -13.52
C SER A 177 -16.49 17.66 -12.69
N HIS A 178 -16.31 18.97 -12.54
CA HIS A 178 -17.20 19.86 -11.83
C HIS A 178 -17.27 21.21 -12.54
N SER A 179 -18.32 21.98 -12.29
CA SER A 179 -18.50 23.32 -12.84
C SER A 179 -18.95 24.29 -11.75
N HIS A 180 -18.62 25.56 -11.94
CA HIS A 180 -19.11 26.65 -11.11
C HIS A 180 -19.97 27.58 -11.96
N SER A 181 -21.15 27.92 -11.47
CA SER A 181 -21.96 29.00 -12.04
C SER A 181 -21.68 30.27 -11.26
N ILE A 182 -21.31 31.32 -11.99
CA ILE A 182 -21.18 32.65 -11.43
C ILE A 182 -22.38 33.44 -11.91
N SER A 183 -23.28 33.78 -10.99
CA SER A 183 -24.35 34.75 -11.25
C SER A 183 -23.90 36.09 -10.69
N SER A 184 -23.78 37.09 -11.56
CA SER A 184 -23.50 38.45 -11.14
C SER A 184 -24.61 39.38 -11.61
N ASP A 185 -25.34 39.95 -10.66
CA ASP A 185 -26.22 41.09 -10.94
C ASP A 185 -25.33 42.31 -11.14
N HIS A 186 -25.06 42.64 -12.41
CA HIS A 186 -24.41 43.88 -12.75
C HIS A 186 -25.45 44.85 -13.29
N ARG A 187 -25.51 46.03 -12.68
CA ARG A 187 -26.42 47.11 -13.06
C ARG A 187 -25.64 48.33 -13.49
N HIS A 188 -26.01 48.88 -14.63
CA HIS A 188 -25.55 50.18 -15.07
C HIS A 188 -26.51 51.26 -14.61
N THR A 189 -25.98 52.36 -14.07
CA THR A 189 -26.78 53.56 -13.81
C THR A 189 -26.56 54.52 -14.97
N VAL A 190 -27.65 54.93 -15.64
CA VAL A 190 -27.63 55.93 -16.71
C VAL A 190 -28.17 57.23 -16.14
N GLY A 191 -27.34 58.26 -16.10
CA GLY A 191 -27.73 59.61 -15.71
C GLY A 191 -27.92 60.49 -16.94
N PHE A 192 -29.04 61.21 -17.01
CA PHE A 192 -29.28 62.22 -18.04
C PHE A 192 -29.12 63.61 -17.42
N SER A 193 -28.26 64.44 -18.01
CA SER A 193 -28.12 65.85 -17.65
C SER A 193 -28.53 66.68 -18.85
N ALA A 194 -29.79 67.08 -18.90
CA ALA A 194 -30.27 68.02 -19.91
C ALA A 194 -30.09 69.44 -19.38
N SER A 195 -29.18 70.20 -19.97
CA SER A 195 -29.14 71.65 -19.77
C SER A 195 -30.26 72.27 -20.59
N SER A 196 -31.45 72.38 -19.99
CA SER A 196 -32.54 73.16 -20.55
C SER A 196 -32.07 74.61 -20.65
N HIS A 197 -32.06 75.14 -21.88
CA HIS A 197 -31.85 76.56 -22.13
C HIS A 197 -32.82 77.02 -23.21
N ASP A 198 -33.29 78.25 -23.07
CA ASP A 198 -34.11 78.94 -24.06
C ASP A 198 -33.22 79.80 -24.96
N HIS A 199 -33.62 79.96 -26.22
CA HIS A 199 -33.03 80.96 -27.11
C HIS A 199 -33.92 82.19 -27.11
N ASP A 200 -33.38 83.34 -26.69
CA ASP A 200 -34.01 84.64 -26.94
C ASP A 200 -33.50 85.17 -28.28
N PHE A 201 -34.42 85.44 -29.20
CA PHE A 201 -34.08 85.95 -30.53
C PHE A 201 -34.24 87.47 -30.51
N SER A 202 -33.20 88.18 -30.08
CA SER A 202 -33.18 89.63 -30.14
C SER A 202 -32.78 90.08 -31.55
N VAL A 203 -33.76 90.50 -32.36
CA VAL A 203 -33.49 91.23 -33.60
C VAL A 203 -33.03 92.64 -33.23
N SER A 204 -31.72 92.85 -33.23
CA SER A 204 -31.13 94.19 -33.17
C SER A 204 -31.16 94.79 -34.57
N ASP A 205 -32.30 95.38 -34.94
CA ASP A 205 -32.37 96.24 -36.12
C ASP A 205 -31.51 97.50 -35.86
N ALA A 206 -30.29 97.50 -36.39
CA ALA A 206 -29.58 98.74 -36.69
C ALA A 206 -30.15 99.31 -38.00
N GLU A 207 -31.30 99.98 -37.85
CA GLU A 207 -31.81 101.06 -38.70
C GLU A 207 -31.88 100.84 -40.23
N LYS A 208 -32.89 100.07 -40.67
CA LYS A 208 -34.02 100.56 -41.49
C LYS A 208 -34.89 99.38 -41.95
N SER A 209 -35.88 99.04 -41.14
CA SER A 209 -37.20 98.69 -41.67
C SER A 209 -38.23 99.35 -40.78
N THR A 210 -39.02 100.23 -41.38
CA THR A 210 -39.98 101.10 -40.72
C THR A 210 -41.15 100.29 -40.18
N GLY A 211 -41.10 99.97 -38.89
CA GLY A 211 -42.27 99.60 -38.09
C GLY A 211 -42.60 100.70 -37.09
N VAL A 212 -43.09 101.85 -37.57
CA VAL A 212 -43.69 102.86 -36.69
C VAL A 212 -44.98 102.26 -36.12
N ILE A 213 -44.91 101.74 -34.89
CA ILE A 213 -46.09 101.67 -34.03
C ILE A 213 -46.21 103.02 -33.35
N ALA A 214 -46.94 103.92 -34.01
CA ALA A 214 -47.96 104.79 -33.42
C ALA A 214 -48.29 105.94 -34.39
N GLY A 215 -49.56 106.01 -34.79
CA GLY A 215 -50.24 107.28 -34.99
C GLY A 215 -50.00 108.03 -36.30
N ALA A 216 -50.96 107.83 -37.21
CA ALA A 216 -51.52 108.86 -38.09
C ALA A 216 -50.75 109.28 -39.36
N SER A 217 -51.39 108.96 -40.50
CA SER A 217 -51.60 109.74 -41.75
C SER A 217 -50.51 110.74 -42.21
N THR A 218 -50.14 110.82 -43.48
CA THR A 218 -51.06 111.07 -44.62
C THR A 218 -50.54 110.55 -45.97
N ALA A 219 -51.46 109.89 -46.68
CA ALA A 219 -51.58 109.71 -48.14
C ALA A 219 -50.87 108.51 -48.81
N PRO A 220 -51.53 107.86 -49.79
CA PRO A 220 -51.44 106.43 -50.02
C PRO A 220 -50.65 106.07 -51.29
N VAL A 221 -49.90 104.97 -51.26
CA VAL A 221 -49.54 104.24 -52.48
C VAL A 221 -50.13 102.84 -52.36
N ALA A 222 -50.99 102.51 -53.32
CA ALA A 222 -51.79 101.30 -53.34
C ALA A 222 -50.95 100.05 -53.64
N GLY A 223 -51.26 98.97 -52.90
CA GLY A 223 -51.05 97.61 -53.37
C GLY A 223 -49.76 96.94 -52.93
N PHE A 224 -49.72 96.45 -51.68
CA PHE A 224 -48.89 95.29 -51.36
C PHE A 224 -49.79 94.15 -50.91
N HIS A 225 -49.85 93.14 -51.77
CA HIS A 225 -50.49 91.86 -51.54
C HIS A 225 -49.65 91.11 -50.49
N TYR A 226 -50.19 90.95 -49.29
CA TYR A 226 -49.52 90.19 -48.22
C TYR A 226 -49.60 88.70 -48.56
N LEU A 227 -48.51 88.14 -49.07
CA LEU A 227 -48.35 86.68 -49.14
C LEU A 227 -48.07 86.16 -47.72
N PRO A 228 -48.71 85.06 -47.27
CA PRO A 228 -48.37 84.46 -46.00
C PRO A 228 -46.95 83.90 -46.09
N VAL A 229 -46.04 84.40 -45.25
CA VAL A 229 -44.73 83.77 -45.08
C VAL A 229 -44.95 82.56 -44.19
N ASP A 230 -44.81 81.36 -44.78
CA ASP A 230 -44.75 80.11 -44.03
C ASP A 230 -43.53 80.16 -43.10
N ASN A 231 -43.79 80.29 -41.79
CA ASN A 231 -42.77 80.40 -40.77
C ASN A 231 -42.00 79.07 -40.71
N PRO A 232 -40.71 78.99 -41.11
CA PRO A 232 -40.00 77.72 -41.07
C PRO A 232 -39.82 77.31 -39.61
N LYS A 233 -40.45 76.20 -39.20
CA LYS A 233 -40.18 75.55 -37.91
C LYS A 233 -38.73 75.10 -37.88
N SER A 234 -37.85 75.98 -37.39
CA SER A 234 -36.46 75.66 -37.11
C SER A 234 -36.42 74.77 -35.88
N THR A 235 -36.05 73.51 -36.08
CA THR A 235 -35.84 72.57 -34.96
C THR A 235 -34.36 72.59 -34.60
N SER A 236 -34.04 73.15 -33.43
CA SER A 236 -32.69 73.10 -32.86
C SER A 236 -32.53 71.75 -32.15
N ARG A 237 -31.59 70.93 -32.62
CA ARG A 237 -31.23 69.67 -31.93
C ARG A 237 -30.14 69.99 -30.91
N VAL A 238 -30.50 70.02 -29.63
CA VAL A 238 -29.52 70.07 -28.54
C VAL A 238 -28.93 68.68 -28.37
N GLY A 239 -27.61 68.56 -28.52
CA GLY A 239 -26.89 67.32 -28.23
C GLY A 239 -26.93 67.02 -26.74
N THR A 240 -27.62 65.95 -26.34
CA THR A 240 -27.57 65.43 -24.97
C THR A 240 -26.34 64.54 -24.78
N THR A 241 -25.47 64.87 -23.83
CA THR A 241 -24.41 63.95 -23.39
C THR A 241 -25.00 62.91 -22.45
N VAL A 242 -24.92 61.63 -22.82
CA VAL A 242 -25.30 60.50 -21.96
C VAL A 242 -24.05 60.00 -21.27
N ASN A 243 -23.99 60.15 -19.94
CA ASN A 243 -22.91 59.58 -19.15
C ASN A 243 -23.31 58.18 -18.69
N VAL A 244 -22.63 57.16 -19.20
CA VAL A 244 -22.77 55.77 -18.74
C VAL A 244 -21.56 55.43 -17.89
N SER A 245 -21.78 55.14 -16.60
CA SER A 245 -20.72 54.63 -15.73
C SER A 245 -20.69 53.10 -15.79
N SER A 246 -19.52 52.54 -16.07
CA SER A 246 -19.30 51.09 -16.03
C SER A 246 -18.89 50.66 -14.61
N SER A 247 -19.50 49.58 -14.12
CA SER A 247 -19.09 48.88 -12.90
C SER A 247 -18.60 47.48 -13.25
N ALA A 248 -17.39 47.14 -12.84
CA ALA A 248 -16.89 45.77 -12.94
C ALA A 248 -17.51 44.91 -11.83
N THR A 249 -17.84 43.66 -12.14
CA THR A 249 -18.24 42.68 -11.14
C THR A 249 -16.96 42.17 -10.49
N GLY A 250 -16.69 42.58 -9.25
CA GLY A 250 -15.45 42.26 -8.52
C GLY A 250 -15.34 40.80 -8.09
N ILE A 251 -15.45 39.86 -9.03
CA ILE A 251 -15.51 38.43 -8.75
C ILE A 251 -14.09 37.87 -8.78
N SER A 252 -13.58 37.48 -7.61
CA SER A 252 -12.33 36.75 -7.45
C SER A 252 -12.63 35.29 -7.09
N VAL A 253 -12.04 34.35 -7.82
CA VAL A 253 -12.04 32.93 -7.44
C VAL A 253 -10.64 32.60 -6.95
N GLY A 254 -10.51 32.17 -5.69
CA GLY A 254 -9.25 31.74 -5.10
C GLY A 254 -9.05 30.24 -5.20
N ASP A 255 -7.80 29.80 -5.15
CA ASP A 255 -7.48 28.37 -5.08
C ASP A 255 -7.93 27.80 -3.72
N THR A 256 -8.60 26.65 -3.76
CA THR A 256 -8.96 25.89 -2.55
C THR A 256 -8.34 24.50 -2.63
N GLY A 257 -7.71 24.08 -1.54
CA GLY A 257 -6.98 22.82 -1.44
C GLY A 257 -5.64 23.04 -0.76
N SER A 258 -5.19 22.08 0.05
CA SER A 258 -3.92 22.17 0.78
C SER A 258 -2.76 21.50 0.04
N SER A 259 -3.05 20.82 -1.08
CA SER A 259 -2.14 19.93 -1.82
C SER A 259 -1.40 18.92 -0.93
N GLN A 260 -1.93 18.65 0.26
CA GLN A 260 -1.35 17.68 1.18
C GLN A 260 -1.68 16.28 0.70
N ALA A 261 -0.67 15.42 0.71
CA ALA A 261 -0.88 14.03 0.40
C ALA A 261 -1.75 13.38 1.48
N ILE A 262 -2.72 12.59 1.05
CA ILE A 262 -3.60 11.86 1.96
C ILE A 262 -3.03 10.47 2.24
N ASP A 263 -3.16 10.02 3.47
CA ASP A 263 -2.91 8.62 3.83
C ASP A 263 -4.06 7.77 3.30
N ASN A 264 -3.76 6.88 2.36
CA ASN A 264 -4.76 6.04 1.69
C ASN A 264 -4.79 4.60 2.25
N ARG A 265 -4.22 4.36 3.43
CA ARG A 265 -4.21 3.03 4.04
C ARG A 265 -5.54 2.74 4.75
N PRO A 266 -6.20 1.58 4.50
CA PRO A 266 -7.34 1.15 5.31
C PRO A 266 -6.88 0.79 6.73
N PRO A 267 -7.79 0.67 7.73
CA PRO A 267 -7.42 0.14 9.05
C PRO A 267 -6.66 -1.20 8.92
N TYR A 268 -5.49 -1.30 9.55
CA TYR A 268 -4.59 -2.44 9.39
C TYR A 268 -4.06 -2.96 10.72
N TYR A 269 -3.71 -4.25 10.74
CA TYR A 269 -2.98 -4.89 11.83
C TYR A 269 -1.52 -5.10 11.40
N VAL A 270 -0.57 -4.87 12.31
CA VAL A 270 0.87 -4.97 11.99
C VAL A 270 1.38 -6.36 12.34
N LEU A 271 1.85 -7.08 11.33
CA LEU A 271 2.53 -8.37 11.45
C LEU A 271 3.91 -8.28 10.78
N ALA A 272 4.85 -9.08 11.24
CA ALA A 272 6.11 -9.27 10.56
C ALA A 272 5.95 -10.30 9.42
N PHE A 273 6.77 -10.21 8.39
CA PHE A 273 6.96 -11.30 7.44
C PHE A 273 8.21 -12.08 7.82
N ILE A 274 8.07 -13.40 7.93
CA ILE A 274 9.18 -14.32 8.19
C ILE A 274 9.26 -15.37 7.09
N MET A 275 10.49 -15.77 6.76
CA MET A 275 10.79 -16.76 5.73
C MET A 275 11.40 -18.01 6.35
N LYS A 276 10.94 -19.17 5.91
CA LYS A 276 11.54 -20.46 6.27
C LYS A 276 12.91 -20.59 5.60
N LEU A 277 13.95 -20.88 6.40
CA LEU A 277 15.29 -21.26 5.92
C LEU A 277 15.34 -22.67 5.36
#